data_AF-A0A1Q3D084-F1
#
_entry.id   AF-A0A1Q3D084-F1
#
_cell.length_a   1.000
_cell.length_b   1.000
_cell.length_c   1.000
_cell.angle_alpha   90.00
_cell.angle_beta   90.00
_cell.angle_gamma   90.00
#
_symmetry.space_group_name_H-M   'P 1'
#
loop_
_entity.id
_entity.type
_entity.pdbx_description
1 polymer ?
#
loop_
_entity_poly.entity_id
_entity_poly.type
_entity_poly.pdbx_seq_one_letter_code
_entity_poly.pdbx_strand_id
1 'polypeptide(L)'
;SWVLAFLIFHIIPTDAALVVGGGVGIGIGNAGGGGVWIGGGGTNSPTPSASLTPKLNSAYTALQAWKSAVTDDPLGILATWVGTNVCSYKGVFCTDPDEGTEVDTQTGPVVTGIDLNHANLQGTLVKDLSTLTDMTLLHLNSNRFSGTVPDTFKDLSSLQELDLSNNHFSGPFPLVTLYIPNLMYLDLRFNYFSGSLPEVLFNKKLDAIFLNNNQFEGQLPQNFGGSPASVINLANNKLTGNIPASFGFMSSKMKEVLFLNNQLTGCIPEGVGLFTEMQVFDVSFNSLMGHLPDTISCLNEIEVLNLAHNKLSGELPDLVCSLRSLVNLTLAYNFFSGFSQECTKLVGNVDFDFSGNCIPGRDMQRPQPQCSEIPGSGLNCLRIPAVQPLVCGTLADTLGLGVDLNPSTP
;
A
#
# COMPACT_ATOMS: atom_id res chain seq x y z
N SER A 1 0.73 0.78 -13.32
CA SER A 1 1.18 0.02 -12.14
C SER A 1 2.19 0.84 -11.37
N TRP A 2 1.79 1.50 -10.28
CA TRP A 2 2.69 2.27 -9.41
C TRP A 2 3.48 1.38 -8.43
N VAL A 3 3.08 0.12 -8.25
CA VAL A 3 3.70 -0.85 -7.33
C VAL A 3 4.51 -1.95 -8.05
N LEU A 4 4.33 -2.16 -9.37
CA LEU A 4 5.20 -3.09 -10.13
C LEU A 4 6.69 -2.67 -10.07
N ALA A 5 6.97 -1.39 -9.82
CA ALA A 5 8.33 -0.89 -9.56
C ALA A 5 8.84 -1.23 -8.13
N PHE A 6 7.95 -1.41 -7.15
CA PHE A 6 8.31 -1.72 -5.75
C PHE A 6 8.40 -3.22 -5.46
N LEU A 7 7.62 -4.07 -6.15
CA LEU A 7 7.66 -5.52 -5.96
C LEU A 7 8.92 -6.19 -6.52
N ILE A 8 9.59 -5.58 -7.50
CA ILE A 8 10.84 -6.11 -8.06
C ILE A 8 12.03 -5.93 -7.08
N PHE A 9 11.94 -5.07 -6.07
CA PHE A 9 13.03 -4.84 -5.11
C PHE A 9 12.92 -5.60 -3.77
N HIS A 10 11.85 -6.35 -3.52
CA HIS A 10 11.65 -7.07 -2.24
C HIS A 10 11.77 -8.60 -2.32
N ILE A 11 12.21 -9.17 -3.46
CA ILE A 11 12.43 -10.62 -3.63
C ILE A 11 13.93 -10.98 -3.60
N ILE A 12 14.72 -10.30 -2.77
CA ILE A 12 16.10 -10.75 -2.49
C ILE A 12 16.21 -11.03 -0.99
N PRO A 13 16.49 -12.28 -0.56
CA PRO A 13 16.83 -12.56 0.82
C PRO A 13 18.13 -11.81 1.15
N THR A 14 18.08 -10.99 2.20
CA THR A 14 19.26 -10.27 2.68
C THR A 14 20.20 -11.24 3.37
N ASP A 15 21.32 -11.54 2.72
CA ASP A 15 22.51 -12.05 3.38
C ASP A 15 23.74 -11.27 2.93
N ALA A 16 24.53 -10.90 3.94
CA ALA A 16 25.89 -10.37 3.92
C ALA A 16 26.16 -8.92 3.47
N ALA A 17 26.72 -8.18 4.43
CA ALA A 17 27.39 -6.89 4.29
C ALA A 17 28.67 -6.95 3.44
N LEU A 18 29.01 -5.85 2.76
CA LEU A 18 30.38 -5.33 2.69
C LEU A 18 30.45 -3.89 2.16
N VAL A 19 31.39 -3.17 2.76
CA VAL A 19 31.74 -1.76 2.63
C VAL A 19 32.62 -1.52 1.38
N VAL A 20 32.63 -0.28 0.86
CA VAL A 20 33.80 0.55 0.46
C VAL A 20 33.58 1.31 -0.86
N GLY A 21 33.86 2.63 -0.80
CA GLY A 21 34.26 3.49 -1.92
C GLY A 21 33.32 4.69 -2.11
N GLY A 22 33.60 5.92 -1.66
CA GLY A 22 34.90 6.59 -1.58
C GLY A 22 35.23 7.25 -2.93
N GLY A 23 34.57 8.37 -3.25
CA GLY A 23 34.79 9.12 -4.49
C GLY A 23 34.75 10.63 -4.25
N VAL A 24 35.92 11.21 -3.96
CA VAL A 24 36.18 12.64 -3.88
C VAL A 24 36.33 13.20 -5.29
N GLY A 25 35.54 14.21 -5.63
CA GLY A 25 35.70 15.01 -6.85
C GLY A 25 36.09 16.45 -6.52
N ILE A 26 37.38 16.75 -6.58
CA ILE A 26 37.94 18.11 -6.55
C ILE A 26 38.04 18.62 -7.99
N GLY A 27 37.45 19.78 -8.28
CA GLY A 27 37.64 20.52 -9.52
C GLY A 27 37.86 22.01 -9.20
N ILE A 28 39.05 22.50 -9.54
CA ILE A 28 39.58 23.84 -9.23
C ILE A 28 39.60 24.68 -10.52
N GLY A 29 39.20 25.96 -10.44
CA GLY A 29 39.57 27.06 -11.35
C GLY A 29 38.74 27.15 -12.64
N ASN A 30 38.37 28.31 -13.18
CA ASN A 30 39.06 29.60 -13.14
C ASN A 30 38.11 30.78 -13.43
N ALA A 31 38.57 31.97 -13.05
CA ALA A 31 37.90 33.27 -13.10
C ALA A 31 37.82 33.94 -14.49
N GLY A 32 36.93 34.93 -14.63
CA GLY A 32 37.15 36.04 -15.57
C GLY A 32 35.90 36.76 -16.10
N GLY A 33 35.71 38.03 -15.69
CA GLY A 33 34.84 39.03 -16.32
C GLY A 33 33.64 39.42 -15.44
N GLY A 34 33.56 40.59 -14.79
CA GLY A 34 34.13 41.90 -15.11
C GLY A 34 33.02 42.82 -15.63
N GLY A 35 32.23 43.39 -14.72
CA GLY A 35 31.17 44.35 -15.03
C GLY A 35 30.80 45.17 -13.80
N VAL A 36 31.48 46.30 -13.63
CA VAL A 36 31.25 47.30 -12.58
C VAL A 36 30.08 48.19 -13.00
N TRP A 37 29.09 48.36 -12.13
CA TRP A 37 28.14 49.48 -12.16
C TRP A 37 28.16 50.17 -10.80
N ILE A 38 28.61 51.43 -10.78
CA ILE A 38 28.53 52.34 -9.63
C ILE A 38 27.43 53.36 -9.89
N GLY A 39 26.58 53.56 -8.88
CA GLY A 39 26.04 54.88 -8.56
C GLY A 39 24.53 55.03 -8.64
N GLY A 40 23.88 55.14 -7.48
CA GLY A 40 22.49 55.58 -7.38
C GLY A 40 21.97 55.49 -5.95
N GLY A 41 22.41 56.38 -5.07
CA GLY A 41 21.87 56.52 -3.72
C GLY A 41 20.39 56.90 -3.74
N GLY A 42 19.59 56.15 -2.99
CA GLY A 42 18.19 56.45 -2.70
C GLY A 42 17.84 55.88 -1.33
N THR A 43 17.74 56.76 -0.34
CA THR A 43 17.10 56.47 0.94
C THR A 43 15.64 56.16 0.68
N ASN A 44 15.17 54.95 1.01
CA ASN A 44 13.75 54.67 1.18
C ASN A 44 13.55 53.58 2.25
N SER A 45 12.96 54.03 3.34
CA SER A 45 12.07 53.43 4.33
C SER A 45 11.88 51.90 4.43
N PRO A 46 11.55 51.39 5.64
CA PRO A 46 11.37 49.96 5.88
C PRO A 46 10.24 49.42 4.99
N THR A 47 10.47 48.26 4.38
CA THR A 47 9.44 47.41 3.80
C THR A 47 8.24 47.31 4.74
N PRO A 48 6.99 47.52 4.27
CA PRO A 48 5.82 47.28 5.10
C PRO A 48 5.80 45.81 5.47
N SER A 49 5.74 45.52 6.76
CA SER A 49 5.37 44.20 7.28
C SER A 49 4.06 43.78 6.61
N ALA A 50 4.15 42.83 5.67
CA ALA A 50 2.99 42.29 4.98
C ALA A 50 2.00 41.75 6.02
N SER A 51 0.79 42.30 6.04
CA SER A 51 -0.29 41.82 6.90
C SER A 51 -0.57 40.36 6.52
N LEU A 52 -0.36 39.44 7.45
CA LEU A 52 -0.68 38.04 7.24
C LEU A 52 -2.18 37.88 7.01
N THR A 53 -2.55 37.00 6.08
CA THR A 53 -3.93 36.54 6.01
C THR A 53 -4.25 35.71 7.26
N PRO A 54 -5.52 35.68 7.71
CA PRO A 54 -5.92 34.86 8.86
C PRO A 54 -5.53 33.39 8.73
N LYS A 55 -5.57 32.84 7.49
CA LYS A 55 -5.17 31.45 7.20
C LYS A 55 -3.67 31.21 7.40
N LEU A 56 -2.80 32.10 6.91
CA LEU A 56 -1.35 31.98 7.13
C LEU A 56 -0.96 32.18 8.60
N ASN A 57 -1.70 33.02 9.33
CA ASN A 57 -1.50 33.16 10.77
C ASN A 57 -1.90 31.90 11.56
N SER A 58 -3.00 31.24 11.16
CA SER A 58 -3.37 29.93 11.71
C SER A 58 -2.30 28.88 11.40
N ALA A 59 -1.82 28.86 10.15
CA ALA A 59 -0.77 27.93 9.74
C ALA A 59 0.54 28.15 10.49
N TYR A 60 0.94 29.41 10.68
CA TYR A 60 2.10 29.75 11.50
C TYR A 60 1.96 29.19 12.92
N THR A 61 0.80 29.40 13.55
CA THR A 61 0.55 28.92 14.91
C THR A 61 0.63 27.38 14.98
N ALA A 62 0.01 26.68 14.03
CA ALA A 62 0.04 25.23 13.97
C ALA A 62 1.46 24.67 13.76
N LEU A 63 2.21 25.24 12.81
CA LEU A 63 3.57 24.79 12.48
C LEU A 63 4.56 25.09 13.61
N GLN A 64 4.40 26.19 14.33
CA GLN A 64 5.23 26.47 15.51
C GLN A 64 4.88 25.57 16.70
N ALA A 65 3.60 25.25 16.89
CA ALA A 65 3.19 24.24 17.88
C ALA A 65 3.79 22.87 17.55
N TRP A 66 3.76 22.47 16.28
CA TRP A 66 4.33 21.20 15.86
C TRP A 66 5.86 21.17 15.93
N LYS A 67 6.54 22.25 15.51
CA LYS A 67 7.98 22.43 15.68
C LYS A 67 8.39 22.25 17.14
N SER A 68 7.59 22.74 18.08
CA SER A 68 7.85 22.60 19.52
C SER A 68 7.67 21.16 20.04
N ALA A 69 6.91 20.33 19.32
CA ALA A 69 6.74 18.90 19.62
C ALA A 69 7.79 18.01 18.94
N VAL A 70 8.64 18.58 18.06
CA VAL A 70 9.81 17.90 17.51
C VAL A 70 10.96 18.05 18.48
N THR A 71 11.47 16.91 18.96
CA THR A 71 12.52 16.82 19.97
C THR A 71 13.92 16.62 19.38
N ASP A 72 14.02 16.13 18.13
CA ASP A 72 15.29 16.00 17.42
C ASP A 72 15.11 16.25 15.92
N ASP A 73 16.01 17.08 15.35
CA ASP A 73 16.06 17.48 13.93
C ASP A 73 17.52 17.43 13.45
N PRO A 74 18.05 16.24 13.14
CA PRO A 74 19.46 16.05 12.84
C PRO A 74 19.91 16.71 11.52
N LEU A 75 18.96 16.99 10.62
CA LEU A 75 19.23 17.61 9.32
C LEU A 75 18.96 19.12 9.31
N GLY A 76 18.52 19.69 10.43
CA GLY A 76 18.21 21.11 10.57
C GLY A 76 17.10 21.59 9.63
N ILE A 77 16.16 20.72 9.27
CA ILE A 77 15.05 21.03 8.35
C ILE A 77 14.18 22.17 8.91
N LEU A 78 13.91 22.12 10.22
CA LEU A 78 13.06 23.08 10.91
C LEU A 78 13.79 24.39 11.23
N ALA A 79 15.07 24.52 10.86
CA ALA A 79 15.81 25.78 11.00
C ALA A 79 15.18 26.90 10.15
N THR A 80 14.56 26.56 9.02
CA THR A 80 13.85 27.55 8.18
C THR A 80 12.47 27.91 8.72
N TRP A 81 11.94 27.20 9.73
CA TRP A 81 10.61 27.41 10.28
C TRP A 81 10.61 28.58 11.27
N VAL A 82 10.96 29.78 10.78
CA VAL A 82 11.12 31.00 11.57
C VAL A 82 10.49 32.17 10.82
N GLY A 83 9.83 33.06 11.56
CA GLY A 83 9.14 34.21 10.98
C GLY A 83 7.80 33.83 10.34
N THR A 84 7.08 34.83 9.87
CA THR A 84 5.66 34.68 9.49
C THR A 84 5.45 34.16 8.07
N ASN A 85 6.50 34.09 7.25
CA ASN A 85 6.43 33.57 5.89
C ASN A 85 6.45 32.03 5.88
N VAL A 86 5.37 31.39 6.30
CA VAL A 86 5.25 29.91 6.38
C VAL A 86 5.51 29.20 5.04
N CYS A 87 5.24 29.85 3.91
CA CYS A 87 5.47 29.27 2.59
C CYS A 87 6.96 29.18 2.20
N SER A 88 7.85 29.80 2.98
CA SER A 88 9.30 29.64 2.85
C SER A 88 9.87 28.50 3.70
N TYR A 89 9.03 27.85 4.51
CA TYR A 89 9.47 26.77 5.37
C TYR A 89 9.78 25.53 4.51
N LYS A 90 10.96 24.94 4.72
CA LYS A 90 11.35 23.71 4.05
C LYS A 90 10.34 22.61 4.36
N GLY A 91 9.82 21.98 3.31
CA GLY A 91 8.80 20.93 3.39
C GLY A 91 7.36 21.44 3.51
N VAL A 92 7.12 22.74 3.50
CA VAL A 92 5.77 23.34 3.47
C VAL A 92 5.50 23.90 2.09
N PHE A 93 4.37 23.52 1.52
CA PHE A 93 3.93 23.93 0.18
C PHE A 93 2.66 24.73 0.29
N CYS A 94 2.64 25.89 -0.37
CA CYS A 94 1.49 26.76 -0.46
C CYS A 94 1.01 26.87 -1.91
N THR A 95 -0.29 27.07 -2.10
CA THR A 95 -0.86 27.48 -3.38
C THR A 95 -1.72 28.72 -3.20
N ASP A 96 -1.77 29.54 -4.23
CA ASP A 96 -2.73 30.63 -4.29
C ASP A 96 -4.12 30.06 -4.61
N PRO A 97 -5.19 30.52 -3.93
CA PRO A 97 -6.56 30.05 -4.19
C PRO A 97 -7.07 30.32 -5.61
N ASP A 98 -6.46 31.28 -6.32
CA ASP A 98 -6.98 31.91 -7.54
C ASP A 98 -6.15 31.61 -8.81
N GLU A 99 -5.88 30.35 -9.15
CA GLU A 99 -5.48 30.01 -10.55
C GLU A 99 -6.69 29.78 -11.48
N GLY A 100 -7.93 29.93 -11.00
CA GLY A 100 -9.13 29.50 -11.74
C GLY A 100 -10.23 30.53 -12.05
N THR A 101 -10.37 31.61 -11.28
CA THR A 101 -11.48 32.56 -11.48
C THR A 101 -11.11 33.97 -11.03
N GLU A 102 -11.56 34.97 -11.79
CA GLU A 102 -11.31 36.39 -11.57
C GLU A 102 -11.69 36.88 -10.15
N VAL A 103 -10.68 37.45 -9.47
CA VAL A 103 -10.77 38.50 -8.45
C VAL A 103 -11.47 38.11 -7.14
N ASP A 104 -10.75 37.39 -6.25
CA ASP A 104 -10.77 37.70 -4.83
C ASP A 104 -9.36 37.84 -4.24
N THR A 105 -8.77 39.02 -4.48
CA THR A 105 -7.49 39.49 -3.91
C THR A 105 -7.41 39.50 -2.36
N GLN A 106 -8.43 39.02 -1.64
CA GLN A 106 -8.43 38.90 -0.17
C GLN A 106 -8.07 37.51 0.35
N THR A 107 -7.98 36.50 -0.53
CA THR A 107 -7.55 35.16 -0.13
C THR A 107 -6.08 34.94 -0.54
N GLY A 108 -5.16 35.38 0.32
CA GLY A 108 -3.73 35.07 0.14
C GLY A 108 -3.43 33.56 0.24
N PRO A 109 -2.18 33.15 0.02
CA PRO A 109 -1.82 31.74 -0.13
C PRO A 109 -2.21 30.90 1.07
N VAL A 110 -2.47 29.63 0.83
CA VAL A 110 -2.83 28.64 1.86
C VAL A 110 -1.86 27.46 1.83
N VAL A 111 -1.61 26.84 2.98
CA VAL A 111 -0.79 25.63 3.06
C VAL A 111 -1.59 24.45 2.55
N THR A 112 -1.17 23.89 1.42
CA THR A 112 -1.82 22.75 0.77
C THR A 112 -1.04 21.45 0.92
N GLY A 113 0.25 21.51 1.21
CA GLY A 113 1.05 20.31 1.39
C GLY A 113 2.11 20.45 2.47
N ILE A 114 2.34 19.37 3.19
CA ILE A 114 3.53 19.18 4.01
C ILE A 114 4.19 17.89 3.57
N ASP A 115 5.43 17.98 3.08
CA ASP A 115 6.29 16.83 2.77
C ASP A 115 7.61 16.97 3.54
N LEU A 116 7.78 16.07 4.52
CA LEU A 116 8.99 15.93 5.32
C LEU A 116 9.55 14.50 5.19
N ASN A 117 9.36 13.87 4.04
CA ASN A 117 9.91 12.54 3.78
C ASN A 117 11.44 12.52 3.98
N HIS A 118 11.94 11.48 4.64
CA HIS A 118 13.36 11.26 4.94
C HIS A 118 14.03 12.37 5.78
N ALA A 119 13.24 13.19 6.50
CA ALA A 119 13.77 14.26 7.34
C ALA A 119 14.39 13.75 8.65
N ASN A 120 14.15 12.48 9.01
CA ASN A 120 14.68 11.84 10.23
C ASN A 120 14.31 12.63 11.51
N LEU A 121 13.15 13.30 11.52
CA LEU A 121 12.65 14.09 12.64
C LEU A 121 12.12 13.17 13.75
N GLN A 122 12.40 13.48 15.01
CA GLN A 122 11.81 12.80 16.16
C GLN A 122 10.81 13.71 16.86
N GLY A 123 9.63 13.19 17.20
CA GLY A 123 8.61 13.96 17.92
C GLY A 123 7.26 13.26 17.92
N THR A 124 6.20 14.06 18.04
CA THR A 124 4.80 13.60 17.93
C THR A 124 4.00 14.51 17.00
N LEU A 125 2.89 14.00 16.49
CA LEU A 125 1.87 14.85 15.84
C LEU A 125 1.12 15.67 16.90
N VAL A 126 0.71 16.89 16.55
CA VAL A 126 -0.04 17.78 17.44
C VAL A 126 -1.44 18.05 16.87
N LYS A 127 -2.40 18.29 17.76
CA LYS A 127 -3.78 18.59 17.38
C LYS A 127 -3.89 19.84 16.49
N ASP A 128 -3.01 20.81 16.67
CA ASP A 128 -3.05 22.12 16.00
C ASP A 128 -2.86 22.01 14.48
N LEU A 129 -2.26 20.92 14.00
CA LEU A 129 -2.19 20.62 12.57
C LEU A 129 -3.58 20.50 11.93
N SER A 130 -4.62 20.14 12.68
CA SER A 130 -6.00 20.08 12.15
C SER A 130 -6.58 21.44 11.77
N THR A 131 -5.93 22.55 12.14
CA THR A 131 -6.32 23.89 11.68
C THR A 131 -5.91 24.17 10.23
N LEU A 132 -5.06 23.33 9.64
CA LEU A 132 -4.63 23.39 8.24
C LEU A 132 -5.68 22.73 7.32
N THR A 133 -6.91 23.25 7.32
CA THR A 133 -8.06 22.62 6.64
C THR A 133 -7.94 22.56 5.12
N ASP A 134 -7.08 23.38 4.52
CA ASP A 134 -6.79 23.40 3.08
C ASP A 134 -5.69 22.40 2.67
N MET A 135 -5.05 21.71 3.64
CA MET A 135 -3.99 20.74 3.37
C MET A 135 -4.55 19.50 2.67
N THR A 136 -4.02 19.18 1.49
CA THR A 136 -4.39 18.04 0.66
C THR A 136 -3.46 16.84 0.84
N LEU A 137 -2.20 17.08 1.21
CA LEU A 137 -1.22 16.02 1.48
C LEU A 137 -0.43 16.27 2.76
N LEU A 138 -0.19 15.19 3.50
CA LEU A 138 0.74 15.13 4.63
C LEU A 138 1.61 13.88 4.46
N HIS A 139 2.87 14.08 4.05
CA HIS A 139 3.84 13.01 3.82
C HIS A 139 4.98 13.09 4.83
N LEU A 140 5.11 12.04 5.65
CA LEU A 140 6.04 11.96 6.76
C LEU A 140 6.87 10.66 6.72
N ASN A 141 7.03 10.04 5.55
CA ASN A 141 7.80 8.81 5.38
C ASN A 141 9.21 8.95 5.98
N SER A 142 9.72 7.88 6.59
CA SER A 142 11.11 7.81 7.07
C SER A 142 11.46 8.92 8.06
N ASN A 143 10.65 9.03 9.10
CA ASN A 143 10.89 9.86 10.28
C ASN A 143 10.87 8.99 11.54
N ARG A 144 10.92 9.62 12.71
CA ARG A 144 10.87 8.97 14.03
C ARG A 144 9.73 9.55 14.86
N PHE A 145 8.62 9.92 14.21
CA PHE A 145 7.42 10.36 14.91
C PHE A 145 6.81 9.18 15.67
N SER A 146 6.34 9.44 16.88
CA SER A 146 5.78 8.45 17.79
C SER A 146 4.43 8.88 18.35
N GLY A 147 3.83 8.03 19.18
CA GLY A 147 2.49 8.24 19.73
C GLY A 147 1.38 7.79 18.78
N THR A 148 0.24 8.47 18.82
CA THR A 148 -0.95 8.17 18.01
C THR A 148 -1.29 9.34 17.08
N VAL A 149 -2.16 9.09 16.10
CA VAL A 149 -2.74 10.15 15.26
C VAL A 149 -3.75 10.95 16.10
N PRO A 150 -3.69 12.30 16.13
CA PRO A 150 -4.63 13.11 16.91
C PRO A 150 -6.07 12.96 16.43
N ASP A 151 -7.03 12.84 17.36
CA ASP A 151 -8.46 12.72 17.04
C ASP A 151 -9.04 13.91 16.26
N THR A 152 -8.35 15.06 16.28
CA THR A 152 -8.73 16.25 15.50
C THR A 152 -8.40 16.14 14.02
N PHE A 153 -7.64 15.13 13.58
CA PHE A 153 -7.31 14.97 12.15
C PHE A 153 -8.54 14.71 11.28
N LYS A 154 -9.66 14.26 11.86
CA LYS A 154 -10.96 14.20 11.16
C LYS A 154 -11.41 15.55 10.58
N ASP A 155 -10.92 16.66 11.13
CA ASP A 155 -11.27 18.02 10.73
C ASP A 155 -10.45 18.50 9.51
N LEU A 156 -9.46 17.71 9.05
CA LEU A 156 -8.69 17.99 7.83
C LEU A 156 -9.53 17.71 6.57
N SER A 157 -10.48 18.60 6.31
CA SER A 157 -11.51 18.40 5.29
C SER A 157 -10.97 18.24 3.87
N SER A 158 -9.83 18.85 3.55
CA SER A 158 -9.24 18.77 2.20
C SER A 158 -8.22 17.65 2.03
N LEU A 159 -7.86 16.92 3.10
CA LEU A 159 -6.79 15.94 3.06
C LEU A 159 -7.20 14.73 2.22
N GLN A 160 -6.36 14.43 1.23
CA GLN A 160 -6.52 13.34 0.27
C GLN A 160 -5.46 12.26 0.48
N GLU A 161 -4.24 12.66 0.83
CA GLU A 161 -3.11 11.76 1.01
C GLU A 161 -2.51 11.90 2.41
N LEU A 162 -2.47 10.78 3.13
CA LEU A 162 -1.82 10.68 4.43
C LEU A 162 -0.79 9.55 4.38
N ASP A 163 0.48 9.93 4.38
CA ASP A 163 1.62 9.00 4.48
C ASP A 163 2.34 9.20 5.81
N LEU A 164 2.17 8.23 6.70
CA LEU A 164 2.83 8.13 8.01
C LEU A 164 3.83 6.97 8.06
N SER A 165 4.23 6.45 6.91
CA SER A 165 5.02 5.23 6.81
C SER A 165 6.43 5.36 7.40
N ASN A 166 7.02 4.24 7.82
CA ASN A 166 8.37 4.18 8.37
C ASN A 166 8.61 5.21 9.49
N ASN A 167 7.84 5.03 10.57
CA ASN A 167 7.86 5.86 11.78
C ASN A 167 7.76 4.96 13.03
N HIS A 168 7.56 5.57 14.20
CA HIS A 168 7.38 4.88 15.48
C HIS A 168 5.96 5.06 16.05
N PHE A 169 4.94 5.24 15.20
CA PHE A 169 3.55 5.30 15.66
C PHE A 169 3.14 3.94 16.23
N SER A 170 2.28 3.95 17.26
CA SER A 170 1.88 2.74 17.98
C SER A 170 0.45 2.85 18.50
N GLY A 171 -0.07 1.77 19.08
CA GLY A 171 -1.46 1.67 19.55
C GLY A 171 -2.36 0.97 18.53
N PRO A 172 -3.69 1.06 18.67
CA PRO A 172 -4.63 0.46 17.72
C PRO A 172 -4.62 1.17 16.37
N PHE A 173 -5.30 0.60 15.37
CA PHE A 173 -5.59 1.29 14.11
C PHE A 173 -6.15 2.71 14.40
N PRO A 174 -5.61 3.78 13.78
CA PRO A 174 -6.05 5.14 14.06
C PRO A 174 -7.41 5.43 13.40
N LEU A 175 -8.52 5.04 14.05
CA LEU A 175 -9.89 5.19 13.52
C LEU A 175 -10.22 6.60 13.03
N VAL A 176 -9.58 7.62 13.60
CA VAL A 176 -9.69 9.02 13.16
C VAL A 176 -9.45 9.20 11.65
N THR A 177 -8.53 8.43 11.04
CA THR A 177 -8.22 8.54 9.62
C THR A 177 -9.40 8.16 8.73
N LEU A 178 -10.30 7.29 9.21
CA LEU A 178 -11.51 6.89 8.48
C LEU A 178 -12.58 7.98 8.49
N TYR A 179 -12.50 8.93 9.43
CA TYR A 179 -13.41 10.07 9.52
C TYR A 179 -12.93 11.29 8.73
N ILE A 180 -11.74 11.22 8.10
CA ILE A 180 -11.24 12.27 7.20
C ILE A 180 -12.05 12.20 5.89
N PRO A 181 -12.84 13.24 5.54
CA PRO A 181 -13.87 13.13 4.51
C PRO A 181 -13.33 12.70 3.14
N ASN A 182 -12.27 13.39 2.68
CA ASN A 182 -11.75 13.27 1.32
C ASN A 182 -10.51 12.37 1.20
N LEU A 183 -10.14 11.68 2.28
CA LEU A 183 -8.98 10.79 2.27
C LEU A 183 -9.18 9.64 1.29
N MET A 184 -8.21 9.48 0.38
CA MET A 184 -8.16 8.44 -0.65
C MET A 184 -6.90 7.57 -0.56
N TYR A 185 -5.77 8.09 -0.07
CA TYR A 185 -4.53 7.37 0.10
C TYR A 185 -4.14 7.34 1.58
N LEU A 186 -4.01 6.13 2.14
CA LEU A 186 -3.61 5.92 3.52
C LEU A 186 -2.43 4.95 3.59
N ASP A 187 -1.26 5.48 3.96
CA ASP A 187 -0.05 4.69 4.18
C ASP A 187 0.41 4.75 5.64
N LEU A 188 0.29 3.62 6.34
CA LEU A 188 0.70 3.42 7.73
C LEU A 188 1.80 2.34 7.85
N ARG A 189 2.41 1.91 6.74
CA ARG A 189 3.36 0.78 6.76
C ARG A 189 4.61 1.07 7.58
N PHE A 190 5.29 0.02 8.05
CA PHE A 190 6.49 0.14 8.90
C PHE A 190 6.26 1.02 10.14
N ASN A 191 5.29 0.64 10.96
CA ASN A 191 5.01 1.25 12.27
C ASN A 191 4.75 0.13 13.30
N TYR A 192 4.30 0.50 14.50
CA TYR A 192 3.97 -0.42 15.59
C TYR A 192 2.45 -0.44 15.89
N PHE A 193 1.60 -0.20 14.89
CA PHE A 193 0.15 -0.31 15.08
C PHE A 193 -0.25 -1.78 15.34
N SER A 194 -1.27 -1.99 16.16
CA SER A 194 -1.64 -3.30 16.71
C SER A 194 -3.16 -3.47 16.82
N GLY A 195 -3.60 -4.64 17.28
CA GLY A 195 -5.02 -4.98 17.41
C GLY A 195 -5.67 -5.34 16.08
N SER A 196 -7.00 -5.45 16.09
CA SER A 196 -7.79 -5.86 14.92
C SER A 196 -8.01 -4.73 13.92
N LEU A 197 -8.09 -5.09 12.64
CA LEU A 197 -8.53 -4.17 11.59
C LEU A 197 -10.04 -3.90 11.73
N PRO A 198 -10.48 -2.62 11.73
CA PRO A 198 -11.89 -2.29 11.87
C PRO A 198 -12.65 -2.53 10.56
N GLU A 199 -13.88 -3.07 10.63
CA GLU A 199 -14.76 -3.25 9.46
C GLU A 199 -14.93 -1.95 8.64
N VAL A 200 -15.05 -0.81 9.33
CA VAL A 200 -15.27 0.51 8.70
C VAL A 200 -14.14 0.89 7.73
N LEU A 201 -12.92 0.36 7.91
CA LEU A 201 -11.79 0.58 6.99
C LEU A 201 -12.16 0.19 5.56
N PHE A 202 -12.79 -0.98 5.41
CA PHE A 202 -13.11 -1.54 4.10
C PHE A 202 -14.40 -0.96 3.50
N ASN A 203 -15.11 -0.10 4.24
CA ASN A 203 -16.25 0.67 3.71
C ASN A 203 -15.86 2.09 3.26
N LYS A 204 -14.73 2.62 3.74
CA LYS A 204 -14.24 3.94 3.35
C LYS A 204 -13.82 3.91 1.88
N LYS A 205 -14.12 4.99 1.16
CA LYS A 205 -13.71 5.21 -0.24
C LYS A 205 -12.22 5.56 -0.33
N LEU A 206 -11.36 4.64 0.08
CA LEU A 206 -9.92 4.69 -0.15
C LEU A 206 -9.61 4.03 -1.49
N ASP A 207 -8.60 4.54 -2.20
CA ASP A 207 -8.02 3.92 -3.39
C ASP A 207 -6.84 3.01 -3.01
N ALA A 208 -6.00 3.45 -2.05
CA ALA A 208 -4.83 2.69 -1.61
C ALA A 208 -4.74 2.59 -0.08
N ILE A 209 -4.50 1.36 0.40
CA ILE A 209 -4.40 1.03 1.82
C ILE A 209 -3.11 0.24 2.06
N PHE A 210 -2.12 0.87 2.71
CA PHE A 210 -0.85 0.23 3.06
C PHE A 210 -0.71 0.11 4.58
N LEU A 211 -0.80 -1.12 5.09
CA LEU A 211 -0.70 -1.44 6.52
C LEU A 211 0.41 -2.46 6.81
N ASN A 212 1.24 -2.79 5.82
CA ASN A 212 2.25 -3.81 5.96
C ASN A 212 3.32 -3.46 7.00
N ASN A 213 3.98 -4.47 7.55
CA ASN A 213 5.04 -4.31 8.56
C ASN A 213 4.54 -3.54 9.79
N ASN A 214 3.44 -4.02 10.37
CA ASN A 214 2.87 -3.58 11.64
C ASN A 214 2.67 -4.80 12.55
N GLN A 215 1.89 -4.65 13.62
CA GLN A 215 1.54 -5.70 14.58
C GLN A 215 0.04 -5.99 14.57
N PHE A 216 -0.68 -5.74 13.47
CA PHE A 216 -2.10 -6.03 13.37
C PHE A 216 -2.37 -7.52 13.52
N GLU A 217 -3.43 -7.86 14.25
CA GLU A 217 -3.80 -9.23 14.62
C GLU A 217 -5.30 -9.46 14.45
N GLY A 218 -5.79 -10.65 14.82
CA GLY A 218 -7.18 -11.03 14.63
C GLY A 218 -7.49 -11.42 13.18
N GLN A 219 -8.78 -11.49 12.85
CA GLN A 219 -9.25 -11.96 11.54
C GLN A 219 -9.50 -10.81 10.57
N LEU A 220 -9.45 -11.11 9.28
CA LEU A 220 -9.93 -10.19 8.25
C LEU A 220 -11.45 -9.97 8.40
N PRO A 221 -11.92 -8.71 8.40
CA PRO A 221 -13.33 -8.39 8.41
C PRO A 221 -14.11 -9.01 7.24
N GLN A 222 -15.36 -9.42 7.46
CA GLN A 222 -16.18 -10.08 6.42
C GLN A 222 -16.51 -9.15 5.24
N ASN A 223 -16.44 -7.83 5.40
CA ASN A 223 -16.64 -6.87 4.32
C ASN A 223 -15.36 -6.58 3.51
N PHE A 224 -14.23 -7.23 3.83
CA PHE A 224 -12.94 -7.01 3.18
C PHE A 224 -13.04 -7.02 1.65
N GLY A 225 -13.68 -8.05 1.08
CA GLY A 225 -13.81 -8.21 -0.37
C GLY A 225 -14.65 -7.13 -1.08
N GLY A 226 -15.34 -6.27 -0.32
CA GLY A 226 -16.15 -5.16 -0.84
C GLY A 226 -15.46 -3.81 -0.78
N SER A 227 -14.17 -3.79 -0.39
CA SER A 227 -13.42 -2.54 -0.38
C SER A 227 -13.33 -1.94 -1.78
N PRO A 228 -13.54 -0.62 -1.91
CA PRO A 228 -13.38 0.08 -3.19
C PRO A 228 -11.91 0.30 -3.58
N ALA A 229 -10.96 -0.02 -2.68
CA ALA A 229 -9.53 0.18 -2.91
C ALA A 229 -9.01 -0.66 -4.07
N SER A 230 -8.15 -0.05 -4.88
CA SER A 230 -7.41 -0.73 -5.94
C SER A 230 -6.19 -1.48 -5.42
N VAL A 231 -5.58 -1.00 -4.33
CA VAL A 231 -4.40 -1.63 -3.71
C VAL A 231 -4.62 -1.80 -2.22
N ILE A 232 -4.43 -3.03 -1.72
CA ILE A 232 -4.42 -3.33 -0.28
C ILE A 232 -3.20 -4.18 0.06
N ASN A 233 -2.31 -3.63 0.88
CA ASN A 233 -1.13 -4.33 1.37
C ASN A 233 -1.19 -4.53 2.89
N LEU A 234 -1.39 -5.79 3.30
CA LEU A 234 -1.45 -6.23 4.70
C LEU A 234 -0.26 -7.14 5.08
N ALA A 235 0.77 -7.22 4.23
CA ALA A 235 1.90 -8.12 4.43
C ALA A 235 2.65 -7.88 5.75
N ASN A 236 3.35 -8.88 6.27
CA ASN A 236 4.19 -8.78 7.47
C ASN A 236 3.40 -8.26 8.69
N ASN A 237 2.30 -8.93 9.02
CA ASN A 237 1.48 -8.70 10.20
C ASN A 237 1.24 -10.03 10.93
N LYS A 238 0.31 -10.05 11.89
CA LYS A 238 -0.09 -11.23 12.67
C LYS A 238 -1.54 -11.60 12.40
N LEU A 239 -2.06 -11.33 11.20
CA LEU A 239 -3.44 -11.63 10.85
C LEU A 239 -3.66 -13.14 10.82
N THR A 240 -4.78 -13.59 11.38
CA THR A 240 -5.13 -15.00 11.61
C THR A 240 -6.48 -15.34 10.98
N GLY A 241 -6.84 -16.63 11.01
CA GLY A 241 -8.13 -17.09 10.49
C GLY A 241 -8.14 -17.13 8.97
N ASN A 242 -9.35 -17.25 8.41
CA ASN A 242 -9.51 -17.51 6.98
C ASN A 242 -9.61 -16.20 6.19
N ILE A 243 -9.25 -16.27 4.90
CA ILE A 243 -9.73 -15.28 3.94
C ILE A 243 -11.26 -15.40 3.91
N PRO A 244 -12.03 -14.32 4.15
CA PRO A 244 -13.49 -14.37 4.26
C PRO A 244 -14.14 -14.97 3.01
N ALA A 245 -15.18 -15.78 3.19
CA ALA A 245 -15.89 -16.40 2.06
C ALA A 245 -16.48 -15.34 1.10
N SER A 246 -16.81 -14.16 1.61
CA SER A 246 -17.26 -12.98 0.85
C SER A 246 -16.21 -12.37 -0.08
N PHE A 247 -14.95 -12.83 -0.02
CA PHE A 247 -13.88 -12.31 -0.86
C PHE A 247 -14.20 -12.55 -2.34
N GLY A 248 -14.39 -11.46 -3.08
CA GLY A 248 -14.73 -11.46 -4.51
C GLY A 248 -16.22 -11.40 -4.83
N PHE A 249 -17.11 -11.60 -3.86
CA PHE A 249 -18.56 -11.55 -4.08
C PHE A 249 -19.14 -10.12 -4.14
N MET A 250 -18.31 -9.09 -3.98
CA MET A 250 -18.70 -7.68 -4.05
C MET A 250 -17.90 -7.02 -5.18
N SER A 251 -18.57 -6.21 -6.01
CA SER A 251 -17.91 -5.47 -7.10
C SER A 251 -16.78 -4.63 -6.53
N SER A 252 -15.56 -4.93 -6.96
CA SER A 252 -14.35 -4.32 -6.42
C SER A 252 -13.39 -3.98 -7.55
N LYS A 253 -12.64 -2.89 -7.35
CA LYS A 253 -11.58 -2.43 -8.26
C LYS A 253 -10.20 -2.96 -7.83
N MET A 254 -10.16 -3.97 -6.97
CA MET A 254 -8.91 -4.54 -6.46
C MET A 254 -8.04 -5.05 -7.61
N LYS A 255 -6.88 -4.41 -7.74
CA LYS A 255 -5.81 -4.78 -8.66
C LYS A 255 -4.69 -5.51 -7.93
N GLU A 256 -4.42 -5.12 -6.69
CA GLU A 256 -3.30 -5.67 -5.94
C GLU A 256 -3.71 -5.98 -4.51
N VAL A 257 -3.52 -7.24 -4.11
CA VAL A 257 -3.78 -7.71 -2.74
C VAL A 257 -2.57 -8.50 -2.25
N LEU A 258 -1.97 -8.02 -1.15
CA LEU A 258 -0.78 -8.62 -0.55
C LEU A 258 -1.05 -9.00 0.92
N PHE A 259 -0.93 -10.29 1.19
CA PHE A 259 -1.08 -10.93 2.50
C PHE A 259 0.19 -11.66 2.95
N LEU A 260 1.29 -11.56 2.20
CA LEU A 260 2.59 -12.17 2.48
C LEU A 260 2.94 -12.12 3.97
N ASN A 261 3.41 -13.23 4.52
CA ASN A 261 3.96 -13.31 5.88
C ASN A 261 2.95 -12.87 6.95
N ASN A 262 1.85 -13.64 7.05
CA ASN A 262 0.84 -13.56 8.08
C ASN A 262 0.60 -14.98 8.66
N GLN A 263 -0.46 -15.15 9.45
CA GLN A 263 -0.87 -16.42 10.05
C GLN A 263 -2.23 -16.88 9.50
N LEU A 264 -2.54 -16.53 8.25
CA LEU A 264 -3.81 -16.90 7.62
C LEU A 264 -3.90 -18.42 7.43
N THR A 265 -5.09 -18.95 7.61
CA THR A 265 -5.42 -20.39 7.54
C THR A 265 -6.60 -20.63 6.60
N GLY A 266 -7.03 -21.88 6.47
CA GLY A 266 -8.19 -22.24 5.66
C GLY A 266 -7.89 -22.18 4.17
N CYS A 267 -8.94 -22.13 3.36
CA CYS A 267 -8.87 -22.24 1.91
C CYS A 267 -8.87 -20.86 1.25
N ILE A 268 -8.36 -20.78 0.02
CA ILE A 268 -8.58 -19.62 -0.85
C ILE A 268 -10.04 -19.70 -1.35
N PRO A 269 -10.89 -18.67 -1.13
CA PRO A 269 -12.30 -18.70 -1.53
C PRO A 269 -12.49 -18.72 -3.05
N GLU A 270 -13.56 -19.39 -3.52
CA GLU A 270 -13.97 -19.43 -4.93
C GLU A 270 -14.28 -18.04 -5.52
N GLY A 271 -14.65 -17.07 -4.69
CA GLY A 271 -14.90 -15.71 -5.17
C GLY A 271 -13.66 -15.01 -5.71
N VAL A 272 -12.44 -15.51 -5.44
CA VAL A 272 -11.19 -14.90 -5.95
C VAL A 272 -11.22 -14.71 -7.48
N GLY A 273 -11.82 -15.65 -8.22
CA GLY A 273 -11.91 -15.56 -9.68
C GLY A 273 -12.76 -14.41 -10.22
N LEU A 274 -13.52 -13.72 -9.37
CA LEU A 274 -14.34 -12.56 -9.74
C LEU A 274 -13.54 -11.26 -9.85
N PHE A 275 -12.31 -11.21 -9.33
CA PHE A 275 -11.43 -10.05 -9.48
C PHE A 275 -10.69 -10.08 -10.82
N THR A 276 -11.42 -9.95 -11.92
CA THR A 276 -10.88 -10.10 -13.28
C THR A 276 -9.81 -9.07 -13.65
N GLU A 277 -9.78 -7.92 -12.96
CA GLU A 277 -8.77 -6.85 -13.11
C GLU A 277 -7.55 -7.01 -12.18
N MET A 278 -7.50 -8.08 -11.36
CA MET A 278 -6.40 -8.29 -10.42
C MET A 278 -5.09 -8.59 -11.16
N GLN A 279 -4.04 -7.85 -10.80
CA GLN A 279 -2.69 -7.93 -11.36
C GLN A 279 -1.70 -8.59 -10.40
N VAL A 280 -1.87 -8.40 -9.08
CA VAL A 280 -1.00 -8.97 -8.06
C VAL A 280 -1.81 -9.65 -6.97
N PHE A 281 -1.53 -10.93 -6.75
CA PHE A 281 -2.05 -11.68 -5.61
C PHE A 281 -0.91 -12.43 -4.93
N ASP A 282 -0.52 -11.95 -3.73
CA ASP A 282 0.52 -12.57 -2.92
C ASP A 282 -0.05 -13.00 -1.57
N VAL A 283 -0.15 -14.32 -1.36
CA VAL A 283 -0.57 -14.92 -0.08
C VAL A 283 0.54 -15.80 0.51
N SER A 284 1.78 -15.61 0.05
CA SER A 284 2.89 -16.46 0.44
C SER A 284 3.22 -16.35 1.93
N PHE A 285 3.93 -17.34 2.47
CA PHE A 285 4.31 -17.39 3.89
C PHE A 285 3.09 -17.26 4.82
N ASN A 286 2.10 -18.13 4.62
CA ASN A 286 0.93 -18.27 5.48
C ASN A 286 0.75 -19.75 5.84
N SER A 287 -0.41 -20.11 6.38
CA SER A 287 -0.83 -21.49 6.65
C SER A 287 -2.09 -21.88 5.87
N LEU A 288 -2.30 -21.28 4.70
CA LEU A 288 -3.41 -21.61 3.81
C LEU A 288 -3.31 -23.07 3.35
N MET A 289 -4.44 -23.75 3.23
CA MET A 289 -4.51 -25.17 2.92
C MET A 289 -5.65 -25.50 1.97
N GLY A 290 -5.81 -26.79 1.65
CA GLY A 290 -6.82 -27.25 0.70
C GLY A 290 -6.38 -27.08 -0.75
N HIS A 291 -7.32 -27.18 -1.68
CA HIS A 291 -7.07 -27.06 -3.11
C HIS A 291 -7.14 -25.61 -3.54
N LEU A 292 -6.46 -25.27 -4.64
CA LEU A 292 -6.75 -24.02 -5.32
C LEU A 292 -8.16 -24.09 -5.94
N PRO A 293 -8.97 -23.03 -5.81
CA PRO A 293 -10.27 -22.98 -6.46
C PRO A 293 -10.08 -22.91 -7.98
N ASP A 294 -10.90 -23.61 -8.75
CA ASP A 294 -10.76 -23.64 -10.23
C ASP A 294 -10.95 -22.23 -10.82
N THR A 295 -11.74 -21.39 -10.13
CA THR A 295 -12.03 -19.99 -10.46
C THR A 295 -10.81 -19.07 -10.50
N ILE A 296 -9.69 -19.46 -9.91
CA ILE A 296 -8.42 -18.71 -10.01
C ILE A 296 -7.96 -18.56 -11.47
N SER A 297 -8.37 -19.44 -12.38
CA SER A 297 -8.07 -19.35 -13.81
C SER A 297 -8.78 -18.17 -14.51
N CYS A 298 -9.71 -17.50 -13.83
CA CYS A 298 -10.47 -16.35 -14.35
C CYS A 298 -9.82 -14.99 -14.07
N LEU A 299 -8.68 -14.97 -13.39
CA LEU A 299 -7.90 -13.76 -13.14
C LEU A 299 -7.15 -13.31 -14.41
N ASN A 300 -7.88 -12.82 -15.41
CA ASN A 300 -7.33 -12.60 -16.76
C ASN A 300 -6.16 -11.61 -16.82
N GLU A 301 -6.12 -10.62 -15.91
CA GLU A 301 -5.09 -9.58 -15.85
C GLU A 301 -3.96 -9.88 -14.86
N ILE A 302 -3.91 -11.09 -14.27
CA ILE A 302 -2.91 -11.43 -13.25
C ILE A 302 -1.51 -11.49 -13.84
N GLU A 303 -0.60 -10.70 -13.28
CA GLU A 303 0.81 -10.65 -13.66
C GLU A 303 1.69 -11.39 -12.64
N VAL A 304 1.38 -11.25 -11.34
CA VAL A 304 2.13 -11.85 -10.24
C VAL A 304 1.20 -12.66 -9.36
N LEU A 305 1.39 -13.98 -9.34
CA LEU A 305 0.70 -14.91 -8.45
C LEU A 305 1.72 -15.63 -7.57
N ASN A 306 1.75 -15.27 -6.28
CA ASN A 306 2.66 -15.85 -5.32
C ASN A 306 1.89 -16.58 -4.21
N LEU A 307 2.00 -17.91 -4.23
CA LEU A 307 1.33 -18.83 -3.31
C LEU A 307 2.33 -19.59 -2.43
N ALA A 308 3.61 -19.24 -2.49
CA ALA A 308 4.70 -19.99 -1.90
C ALA A 308 4.59 -20.12 -0.37
N HIS A 309 5.23 -21.14 0.22
CA HIS A 309 5.29 -21.33 1.67
C HIS A 309 3.90 -21.34 2.33
N ASN A 310 3.06 -22.28 1.88
CA ASN A 310 1.74 -22.57 2.44
C ASN A 310 1.58 -24.09 2.62
N LYS A 311 0.36 -24.53 2.90
CA LYS A 311 -0.05 -25.94 3.02
C LYS A 311 -1.06 -26.31 1.92
N LEU A 312 -1.02 -25.61 0.79
CA LEU A 312 -1.91 -25.86 -0.36
C LEU A 312 -1.59 -27.22 -0.99
N SER A 313 -2.60 -27.90 -1.49
CA SER A 313 -2.52 -29.30 -1.91
C SER A 313 -3.37 -29.58 -3.14
N GLY A 314 -3.32 -30.81 -3.64
CA GLY A 314 -4.08 -31.25 -4.81
C GLY A 314 -3.40 -30.90 -6.12
N GLU A 315 -4.13 -31.07 -7.22
CA GLU A 315 -3.67 -30.72 -8.55
C GLU A 315 -3.84 -29.22 -8.80
N LEU A 316 -2.87 -28.62 -9.50
CA LEU A 316 -2.97 -27.26 -9.96
C LEU A 316 -4.01 -27.19 -11.10
N PRO A 317 -5.02 -26.30 -11.01
CA PRO A 317 -5.94 -26.05 -12.13
C PRO A 317 -5.19 -25.43 -13.31
N ASP A 318 -5.89 -25.12 -14.40
CA ASP A 318 -5.32 -24.65 -15.68
C ASP A 318 -4.67 -23.23 -15.63
N LEU A 319 -4.05 -22.87 -14.50
CA LEU A 319 -3.32 -21.64 -14.23
C LEU A 319 -2.33 -21.28 -15.34
N VAL A 320 -1.43 -22.21 -15.67
CA VAL A 320 -0.31 -21.97 -16.60
C VAL A 320 -0.80 -21.82 -18.04
N CYS A 321 -1.96 -22.38 -18.38
CA CYS A 321 -2.49 -22.35 -19.75
C CYS A 321 -3.55 -21.27 -19.97
N SER A 322 -4.24 -20.87 -18.92
CA SER A 322 -5.36 -19.92 -19.00
C SER A 322 -4.92 -18.48 -18.72
N LEU A 323 -3.96 -18.27 -17.81
CA LEU A 323 -3.54 -16.95 -17.37
C LEU A 323 -2.49 -16.36 -18.32
N ARG A 324 -2.95 -15.62 -19.33
CA ARG A 324 -2.10 -15.11 -20.42
C ARG A 324 -1.20 -13.94 -20.02
N SER A 325 -1.60 -13.18 -19.00
CA SER A 325 -0.84 -12.02 -18.49
C SER A 325 0.20 -12.40 -17.44
N LEU A 326 0.28 -13.68 -17.07
CA LEU A 326 1.11 -14.15 -15.96
C LEU A 326 2.60 -14.01 -16.28
N VAL A 327 3.29 -13.17 -15.53
CA VAL A 327 4.73 -12.91 -15.63
C VAL A 327 5.49 -13.74 -14.59
N ASN A 328 4.97 -13.82 -13.37
CA ASN A 328 5.60 -14.54 -12.27
C ASN A 328 4.58 -15.42 -11.54
N LEU A 329 4.87 -16.72 -11.51
CA LEU A 329 4.15 -17.71 -10.72
C LEU A 329 5.12 -18.41 -9.77
N THR A 330 4.88 -18.23 -8.46
CA THR A 330 5.67 -18.91 -7.42
C THR A 330 4.76 -19.81 -6.59
N LEU A 331 5.02 -21.12 -6.65
CA LEU A 331 4.23 -22.15 -5.95
C LEU A 331 5.07 -22.95 -4.94
N ALA A 332 6.31 -22.53 -4.73
CA ALA A 332 7.30 -23.26 -3.96
C ALA A 332 6.83 -23.58 -2.53
N TYR A 333 7.32 -24.67 -1.96
CA TYR A 333 7.06 -25.06 -0.57
C TYR A 333 5.57 -25.24 -0.23
N ASN A 334 4.83 -25.94 -1.08
CA ASN A 334 3.45 -26.40 -0.85
C ASN A 334 3.37 -27.95 -0.89
N PHE A 335 2.18 -28.52 -1.07
CA PHE A 335 1.89 -29.95 -1.16
C PHE A 335 1.15 -30.30 -2.45
N PHE A 336 1.37 -29.53 -3.53
CA PHE A 336 0.75 -29.82 -4.83
C PHE A 336 1.22 -31.18 -5.37
N SER A 337 0.28 -31.96 -5.90
CA SER A 337 0.52 -33.33 -6.37
C SER A 337 0.66 -33.44 -7.88
N GLY A 338 0.39 -32.37 -8.63
CA GLY A 338 0.46 -32.39 -10.08
C GLY A 338 -0.22 -31.20 -10.73
N PHE A 339 -0.45 -31.33 -12.03
CA PHE A 339 -1.15 -30.39 -12.89
C PHE A 339 -2.36 -31.09 -13.48
N SER A 340 -3.36 -30.31 -13.88
CA SER A 340 -4.41 -30.80 -14.78
C SER A 340 -3.84 -31.45 -16.06
N GLN A 341 -4.61 -32.39 -16.63
CA GLN A 341 -4.20 -33.12 -17.84
C GLN A 341 -3.94 -32.20 -19.04
N GLU A 342 -4.64 -31.06 -19.13
CA GLU A 342 -4.50 -30.13 -20.25
C GLU A 342 -3.20 -29.33 -20.18
N CYS A 343 -2.74 -28.95 -18.98
CA CYS A 343 -1.57 -28.09 -18.82
C CYS A 343 -0.22 -28.77 -18.75
N THR A 344 -0.17 -30.08 -18.50
CA THR A 344 1.08 -30.83 -18.29
C THR A 344 2.09 -30.67 -19.45
N LYS A 345 1.63 -30.39 -20.68
CA LYS A 345 2.49 -30.21 -21.86
C LYS A 345 3.16 -28.83 -21.97
N LEU A 346 2.63 -27.81 -21.30
CA LEU A 346 3.08 -26.41 -21.43
C LEU A 346 4.04 -25.98 -20.31
N VAL A 347 4.00 -26.64 -19.16
CA VAL A 347 4.87 -26.34 -17.99
C VAL A 347 6.35 -26.70 -18.20
N GLY A 348 6.71 -27.31 -19.34
CA GLY A 348 8.11 -27.60 -19.68
C GLY A 348 8.90 -26.37 -20.15
N ASN A 349 8.23 -25.29 -20.53
CA ASN A 349 8.83 -24.12 -21.19
C ASN A 349 8.80 -22.84 -20.33
N VAL A 350 8.45 -22.92 -19.05
CA VAL A 350 8.25 -21.75 -18.19
C VAL A 350 9.08 -21.86 -16.92
N ASP A 351 9.87 -20.82 -16.63
CA ASP A 351 10.77 -20.71 -15.46
C ASP A 351 10.00 -20.37 -14.17
N PHE A 352 9.01 -21.19 -13.82
CA PHE A 352 8.27 -21.06 -12.57
C PHE A 352 8.84 -21.96 -11.47
N ASP A 353 8.84 -21.47 -10.23
CA ASP A 353 9.36 -22.21 -9.08
C ASP A 353 8.29 -23.15 -8.49
N PHE A 354 8.49 -24.45 -8.72
CA PHE A 354 7.69 -25.56 -8.18
C PHE A 354 8.43 -26.37 -7.11
N SER A 355 9.57 -25.88 -6.62
CA SER A 355 10.38 -26.59 -5.62
C SER A 355 9.60 -26.82 -4.32
N GLY A 356 9.98 -27.84 -3.55
CA GLY A 356 9.35 -28.12 -2.26
C GLY A 356 7.86 -28.49 -2.34
N ASN A 357 7.41 -29.09 -3.44
CA ASN A 357 6.07 -29.66 -3.60
C ASN A 357 6.08 -31.20 -3.58
N CYS A 358 4.98 -31.83 -3.99
CA CYS A 358 4.80 -33.29 -4.06
C CYS A 358 4.48 -33.78 -5.47
N ILE A 359 5.08 -33.16 -6.49
CA ILE A 359 4.79 -33.42 -7.90
C ILE A 359 5.65 -34.58 -8.42
N PRO A 360 5.08 -35.74 -8.79
CA PRO A 360 5.85 -36.87 -9.29
C PRO A 360 6.65 -36.53 -10.55
N GLY A 361 7.90 -36.99 -10.61
CA GLY A 361 8.75 -36.84 -11.79
C GLY A 361 9.37 -35.45 -12.00
N ARG A 362 9.24 -34.53 -11.03
CA ARG A 362 9.98 -33.26 -11.02
C ARG A 362 11.13 -33.28 -10.01
N ASP A 363 12.14 -32.46 -10.26
CA ASP A 363 13.26 -32.26 -9.36
C ASP A 363 12.89 -31.35 -8.17
N MET A 364 13.72 -31.36 -7.13
CA MET A 364 13.61 -30.49 -5.95
C MET A 364 12.27 -30.59 -5.21
N GLN A 365 11.65 -31.78 -5.21
CA GLN A 365 10.40 -32.05 -4.49
C GLN A 365 10.65 -32.50 -3.05
N ARG A 366 9.62 -32.43 -2.20
CA ARG A 366 9.70 -32.88 -0.81
C ARG A 366 10.02 -34.39 -0.75
N PRO A 367 10.85 -34.82 0.21
CA PRO A 367 11.14 -36.24 0.40
C PRO A 367 9.96 -36.96 1.06
N GLN A 368 9.82 -38.26 0.78
CA GLN A 368 8.93 -39.12 1.56
C GLN A 368 9.42 -39.22 3.02
N PRO A 369 8.52 -39.29 4.03
CA PRO A 369 7.07 -39.46 3.93
C PRO A 369 6.28 -38.14 3.88
N GLN A 370 6.91 -36.97 3.72
CA GLN A 370 6.21 -35.67 3.81
C GLN A 370 5.10 -35.51 2.76
N CYS A 371 5.22 -36.18 1.61
CA CYS A 371 4.19 -36.19 0.57
C CYS A 371 3.11 -37.26 0.75
N SER A 372 3.21 -38.10 1.77
CA SER A 372 2.20 -39.11 2.10
C SER A 372 1.07 -38.55 2.97
N GLU A 373 1.29 -37.41 3.64
CA GLU A 373 0.29 -36.75 4.47
C GLU A 373 -0.19 -35.46 3.79
N ILE A 374 -1.46 -35.42 3.39
CA ILE A 374 -2.07 -34.21 2.80
C ILE A 374 -2.54 -33.30 3.95
N PRO A 375 -1.97 -32.09 4.12
CA PRO A 375 -2.43 -31.17 5.15
C PRO A 375 -3.88 -30.77 4.90
N GLY A 376 -4.70 -30.79 5.95
CA GLY A 376 -6.09 -30.33 5.85
C GLY A 376 -7.06 -31.33 5.19
N SER A 377 -6.73 -32.63 5.14
CA SER A 377 -7.59 -33.69 4.59
C SER A 377 -9.00 -33.81 5.20
N GLY A 378 -9.26 -33.16 6.36
CA GLY A 378 -10.57 -33.06 6.99
C GLY A 378 -11.31 -31.73 6.76
N LEU A 379 -10.76 -30.81 5.97
CA LEU A 379 -11.40 -29.53 5.67
C LEU A 379 -12.30 -29.65 4.45
N ASN A 380 -13.59 -29.35 4.62
CA ASN A 380 -14.51 -29.14 3.52
C ASN A 380 -14.31 -27.72 2.98
N CYS A 381 -13.27 -27.52 2.16
CA CYS A 381 -13.25 -26.36 1.27
C CYS A 381 -14.43 -26.52 0.31
N LEU A 382 -15.27 -25.48 0.19
CA LEU A 382 -16.25 -25.41 -0.89
C LEU A 382 -15.48 -25.49 -2.20
N ARG A 383 -15.65 -26.60 -2.91
CA ARG A 383 -15.17 -26.80 -4.27
C ARG A 383 -16.41 -26.98 -5.10
N ILE A 384 -16.62 -26.13 -6.09
CA ILE A 384 -17.68 -26.36 -7.08
C ILE A 384 -17.08 -27.27 -8.15
N PRO A 385 -17.37 -28.59 -8.14
CA PRO A 385 -16.75 -29.51 -9.09
C PRO A 385 -17.34 -29.19 -10.46
N ALA A 386 -16.53 -28.60 -11.33
CA ALA A 386 -16.98 -28.26 -12.67
C ALA A 386 -17.11 -29.55 -13.49
N VAL A 387 -18.35 -29.96 -13.78
CA VAL A 387 -18.65 -31.11 -14.69
C VAL A 387 -18.33 -30.74 -16.15
N GLN A 388 -18.13 -29.45 -16.42
CA GLN A 388 -17.77 -28.84 -17.70
C GLN A 388 -16.63 -27.84 -17.47
N PRO A 389 -15.84 -27.48 -18.50
CA PRO A 389 -14.81 -26.45 -18.38
C PRO A 389 -15.42 -25.16 -17.79
N LEU A 390 -14.77 -24.58 -16.79
CA LEU A 390 -15.24 -23.36 -16.15
C LEU A 390 -15.32 -22.22 -17.18
N VAL A 391 -16.49 -21.62 -17.35
CA VAL A 391 -16.68 -20.44 -18.21
C VAL A 391 -16.65 -19.20 -17.34
N CYS A 392 -15.54 -18.46 -17.36
CA CYS A 392 -15.34 -17.28 -16.51
C CYS A 392 -16.41 -16.20 -16.71
N GLY A 393 -17.03 -16.11 -17.89
CA GLY A 393 -18.10 -15.15 -18.18
C GLY A 393 -19.41 -15.39 -17.41
N THR A 394 -19.63 -16.59 -16.86
CA THR A 394 -20.86 -16.94 -16.10
C THR A 394 -20.57 -17.21 -14.63
N LEU A 395 -19.42 -16.75 -14.13
CA LEU A 395 -18.94 -17.08 -12.79
C LEU A 395 -19.84 -16.51 -11.68
N ALA A 396 -20.32 -15.27 -11.83
CA ALA A 396 -21.25 -14.66 -10.87
C ALA A 396 -22.55 -15.46 -10.72
N ASP A 397 -23.16 -15.86 -11.83
CA ASP A 397 -24.37 -16.69 -11.85
C ASP A 397 -24.15 -18.06 -11.21
N THR A 398 -22.99 -18.68 -11.48
CA THR A 398 -22.61 -20.00 -10.94
C THR A 398 -22.42 -19.97 -9.43
N LEU A 399 -21.96 -18.83 -8.90
CA LEU A 399 -21.79 -18.60 -7.46
C LEU A 399 -23.10 -18.16 -6.78
N GLY A 400 -24.22 -18.14 -7.50
CA GLY A 400 -25.54 -17.73 -6.96
C GLY A 400 -25.65 -16.23 -6.70
N LEU A 401 -24.76 -15.43 -7.27
CA LEU A 401 -24.79 -13.98 -7.21
C LEU A 401 -25.60 -13.51 -8.42
N GLY A 402 -26.90 -13.27 -8.25
CA GLY A 402 -27.75 -12.64 -9.28
C GLY A 402 -27.34 -11.18 -9.50
N VAL A 403 -26.19 -10.96 -10.14
CA VAL A 403 -25.67 -9.66 -10.52
C VAL A 403 -25.73 -9.60 -12.04
N ASP A 404 -26.63 -8.76 -12.57
CA ASP A 404 -26.68 -8.41 -14.00
C ASP A 404 -25.33 -7.83 -14.43
N LEU A 405 -24.43 -8.69 -14.89
CA LEU A 405 -23.19 -8.32 -15.59
C LEU A 405 -23.47 -8.19 -17.08
N ASN A 406 -24.45 -7.36 -17.45
CA ASN A 406 -24.69 -7.05 -18.86
C ASN A 406 -24.27 -5.60 -19.17
N PRO A 407 -23.04 -5.38 -19.65
CA PRO A 407 -22.67 -4.14 -20.28
C PRO A 407 -23.03 -4.21 -21.77
N SER A 408 -24.28 -3.90 -22.13
CA SER A 408 -24.65 -3.64 -23.53
C SER A 408 -25.74 -2.59 -23.61
N THR A 409 -25.35 -1.30 -23.69
CA THR A 409 -25.35 -0.41 -24.88
C THR A 409 -26.69 0.29 -25.17
N PRO A 410 -26.69 1.52 -25.72
CA PRO A 410 -25.94 2.73 -25.34
C PRO A 410 -26.74 3.68 -24.43
#